data_AF-A0A3Q1FK59-F1
#
_entry.id   AF-A0A3Q1FK59-F1
#
_cell.length_a   1.000
_cell.length_b   1.000
_cell.length_c   1.000
_cell.angle_alpha   90.00
_cell.angle_beta   90.00
_cell.angle_gamma   90.00
#
_symmetry.space_group_name_H-M   'P 1'
#
loop_
_entity.id
_entity.type
_entity.pdbx_description
1 polymer ?
#
loop_
_entity_poly.entity_id
_entity_poly.type
_entity_poly.pdbx_seq_one_letter_code
_entity_poly.pdbx_strand_id
1 'polypeptide(L)'
;MPTTNRTKKKQGKDAAVQGTNDSSVVSKVSAAAQGYFKDDFLQRFVCKVARRAPLINRGYYVRWRAVDHCVRRFLQVTATCTNRQILSLGAGFDSLYFRLHADGALDRVVVFEVDFPDVTRRKAALIDSNVTLKGMLDPHEPSSAGPVLVSSSRYRLLGVDVREEKQVEEALCAAGLDWAAPTLILSEVVLTYMETQRSDAVISWAAKLLPQSVFVMYEQIHPHDAFGRIMQEHFVKLNSTLHALQQYPDTSAQRRRFLDKGWDQCVCLDMNDFYLGLVPEEERGRVESLEPFDEYEEWHQKCSHYFILTASRGCLTAPALLAHPPVSPVPPINPCWSPTVLNMQTLPVFMEGLGMASTSVSPGQLLLTGGSSRGGRGAASRILLRGQEGWRSVSVEASADLGVRLHHTATALPGGGVLVLGGRSSPLSPTRGLFRVTVGPLEGGDAVKVNVEQLVCTGDPPPPRWRHTATVVRHKGRNFLCIFGGKNKSVAVLGDVFFLDLDQQHWTEIPVEGAAPEPRHSHSACSYNGGLVMFGGLNRRGVLLGDTVLLRPTEGGFIWERINVQPSPVPRYSHCAHVCGQKLVLVGGVWLHSDGVPGVVVIDMETCSSVEFSLNTVSCNF
;
A
#
# COMPACT_ATOMS: atom_id res chain seq x y z
N MET A 1 -34.12 -4.07 34.46
CA MET A 1 -34.03 -3.24 33.24
C MET A 1 -32.60 -2.94 32.72
N PRO A 2 -31.58 -3.84 32.80
CA PRO A 2 -30.31 -3.67 32.06
C PRO A 2 -30.17 -4.54 30.78
N THR A 3 -31.06 -5.53 30.57
CA THR A 3 -31.01 -6.49 29.47
C THR A 3 -31.50 -5.93 28.12
N THR A 4 -32.48 -5.03 28.13
CA THR A 4 -33.05 -4.42 26.92
C THR A 4 -32.08 -3.46 26.21
N ASN A 5 -31.29 -2.68 26.96
CA ASN A 5 -30.27 -1.78 26.40
C ASN A 5 -29.05 -2.54 25.83
N ARG A 6 -28.64 -3.66 26.44
CA ARG A 6 -27.57 -4.52 25.90
C ARG A 6 -27.98 -5.17 24.57
N THR A 7 -29.22 -5.62 24.47
CA THR A 7 -29.75 -6.28 23.26
C THR A 7 -29.86 -5.30 22.08
N LYS A 8 -30.37 -4.08 22.31
CA LYS A 8 -30.41 -3.01 21.30
C LYS A 8 -29.01 -2.56 20.86
N LYS A 9 -28.06 -2.44 21.80
CA LYS A 9 -26.66 -2.10 21.49
C LYS A 9 -25.94 -3.20 20.71
N LYS A 10 -26.25 -4.49 20.98
CA LYS A 10 -25.75 -5.64 20.21
C LYS A 10 -26.32 -5.65 18.79
N GLN A 11 -27.63 -5.46 18.62
CA GLN A 11 -28.27 -5.35 17.30
C GLN A 11 -27.70 -4.21 16.44
N GLY A 12 -27.44 -3.04 17.05
CA GLY A 12 -26.82 -1.91 16.34
C GLY A 12 -25.38 -2.16 15.90
N LYS A 13 -24.59 -2.92 16.68
CA LYS A 13 -23.24 -3.34 16.28
C LYS A 13 -23.25 -4.40 15.18
N ASP A 14 -24.10 -5.41 15.31
CA ASP A 14 -24.22 -6.47 14.30
C ASP A 14 -24.70 -5.89 12.95
N ALA A 15 -25.62 -4.92 12.96
CA ALA A 15 -26.05 -4.21 11.75
C ALA A 15 -24.91 -3.41 11.08
N ALA A 16 -24.02 -2.79 11.87
CA ALA A 16 -22.86 -2.07 11.34
C ALA A 16 -21.85 -3.03 10.68
N VAL A 17 -21.59 -4.18 11.32
CA VAL A 17 -20.76 -5.26 10.74
C VAL A 17 -21.38 -5.77 9.43
N GLN A 18 -22.69 -6.00 9.39
CA GLN A 18 -23.39 -6.37 8.15
C GLN A 18 -23.27 -5.31 7.04
N GLY A 19 -23.19 -4.01 7.41
CA GLY A 19 -22.96 -2.92 6.46
C GLY A 19 -21.59 -2.95 5.78
N THR A 20 -20.60 -3.64 6.37
CA THR A 20 -19.27 -3.79 5.75
C THR A 20 -19.33 -4.63 4.47
N ASN A 21 -20.24 -5.61 4.40
CA ASN A 21 -20.51 -6.39 3.20
C ASN A 21 -20.84 -5.48 2.01
N ASP A 22 -21.80 -4.56 2.21
CA ASP A 22 -22.33 -3.71 1.16
C ASP A 22 -21.24 -2.75 0.61
N SER A 23 -20.30 -2.31 1.45
CA SER A 23 -19.15 -1.50 1.02
C SER A 23 -18.08 -2.32 0.27
N SER A 24 -17.83 -3.56 0.74
CA SER A 24 -16.82 -4.46 0.20
C SER A 24 -17.18 -4.91 -1.21
N VAL A 25 -18.41 -5.37 -1.41
CA VAL A 25 -18.89 -5.85 -2.72
C VAL A 25 -18.86 -4.75 -3.78
N VAL A 26 -19.22 -3.50 -3.44
CA VAL A 26 -19.16 -2.36 -4.36
C VAL A 26 -17.72 -2.10 -4.82
N SER A 27 -16.75 -2.31 -3.94
CA SER A 27 -15.34 -2.12 -4.27
C SER A 27 -14.78 -3.28 -5.11
N LYS A 28 -15.23 -4.53 -4.88
CA LYS A 28 -14.94 -5.66 -5.78
C LYS A 28 -15.54 -5.42 -7.18
N VAL A 29 -16.78 -4.91 -7.27
CA VAL A 29 -17.43 -4.55 -8.55
C VAL A 29 -16.65 -3.45 -9.28
N SER A 30 -16.20 -2.40 -8.58
CA SER A 30 -15.37 -1.36 -9.16
C SER A 30 -14.09 -1.92 -9.78
N ALA A 31 -13.36 -2.76 -9.04
CA ALA A 31 -12.14 -3.38 -9.54
C ALA A 31 -12.38 -4.27 -10.76
N ALA A 32 -13.42 -5.13 -10.72
CA ALA A 32 -13.79 -5.98 -11.85
C ALA A 32 -14.15 -5.15 -13.11
N ALA A 33 -14.92 -4.07 -12.93
CA ALA A 33 -15.31 -3.19 -14.03
C ALA A 33 -14.13 -2.42 -14.67
N GLN A 34 -13.02 -2.25 -13.95
CA GLN A 34 -11.77 -1.68 -14.48
C GLN A 34 -10.82 -2.76 -15.04
N GLY A 35 -11.25 -4.03 -15.11
CA GLY A 35 -10.48 -5.12 -15.70
C GLY A 35 -9.38 -5.69 -14.80
N TYR A 36 -9.39 -5.39 -13.49
CA TYR A 36 -8.40 -5.97 -12.57
C TYR A 36 -8.52 -7.49 -12.48
N PHE A 37 -9.75 -8.00 -12.49
CA PHE A 37 -10.06 -9.43 -12.58
C PHE A 37 -11.42 -9.61 -13.26
N LYS A 38 -11.68 -10.81 -13.78
CA LYS A 38 -12.95 -11.13 -14.42
C LYS A 38 -13.94 -11.65 -13.38
N ASP A 39 -15.09 -10.98 -13.30
CA ASP A 39 -16.23 -11.40 -12.50
C ASP A 39 -17.52 -10.84 -13.08
N ASP A 40 -18.27 -11.69 -13.79
CA ASP A 40 -19.50 -11.30 -14.46
C ASP A 40 -20.71 -11.27 -13.52
N PHE A 41 -20.53 -11.70 -12.25
CA PHE A 41 -21.59 -12.00 -11.29
C PHE A 41 -21.72 -10.97 -10.18
N LEU A 42 -20.61 -10.39 -9.69
CA LEU A 42 -20.63 -9.42 -8.57
C LEU A 42 -21.62 -8.26 -8.77
N GLN A 43 -21.73 -7.76 -10.01
CA GLN A 43 -22.67 -6.69 -10.36
C GLN A 43 -24.14 -7.05 -10.10
N ARG A 44 -24.47 -8.35 -10.02
CA ARG A 44 -25.83 -8.85 -9.74
C ARG A 44 -26.18 -8.81 -8.25
N PHE A 45 -25.19 -8.60 -7.38
CA PHE A 45 -25.37 -8.52 -5.93
C PHE A 45 -25.35 -7.09 -5.38
N VAL A 46 -25.27 -6.08 -6.23
CA VAL A 46 -25.23 -4.66 -5.80
C VAL A 46 -26.38 -3.85 -6.39
N CYS A 47 -27.00 -3.03 -5.55
CA CYS A 47 -28.04 -2.10 -6.01
C CYS A 47 -27.45 -0.86 -6.70
N LYS A 48 -26.24 -0.43 -6.30
CA LYS A 48 -25.57 0.76 -6.83
C LYS A 48 -24.11 0.49 -7.08
N VAL A 49 -23.69 0.68 -8.33
CA VAL A 49 -22.28 0.66 -8.71
C VAL A 49 -21.65 2.01 -8.36
N ALA A 50 -20.45 1.99 -7.80
CA ALA A 50 -19.65 3.19 -7.57
C ALA A 50 -18.20 2.91 -7.92
N ARG A 51 -17.61 3.77 -8.76
CA ARG A 51 -16.18 3.71 -9.06
C ARG A 51 -15.37 4.07 -7.81
N ARG A 52 -14.32 3.32 -7.54
CA ARG A 52 -13.32 3.58 -6.50
C ARG A 52 -12.03 4.11 -7.11
N ALA A 53 -11.23 4.78 -6.27
CA ALA A 53 -9.91 5.25 -6.66
C ALA A 53 -8.99 4.07 -7.03
N PRO A 54 -8.00 4.27 -7.92
CA PRO A 54 -7.05 3.23 -8.33
C PRO A 54 -6.38 2.49 -7.17
N LEU A 55 -5.98 3.19 -6.09
CA LEU A 55 -5.45 2.56 -4.86
C LEU A 55 -6.41 1.53 -4.23
N ILE A 56 -7.70 1.84 -4.25
CA ILE A 56 -8.72 0.93 -3.71
C ILE A 56 -8.91 -0.26 -4.66
N ASN A 57 -9.00 -0.02 -5.97
CA ASN A 57 -9.13 -1.09 -6.96
C ASN A 57 -7.95 -2.07 -6.92
N ARG A 58 -6.69 -1.57 -6.88
CA ARG A 58 -5.48 -2.39 -6.70
C ARG A 58 -5.50 -3.21 -5.41
N GLY A 59 -5.99 -2.63 -4.32
CA GLY A 59 -6.16 -3.37 -3.07
C GLY A 59 -7.20 -4.48 -3.13
N TYR A 60 -8.32 -4.25 -3.81
CA TYR A 60 -9.31 -5.31 -4.02
C TYR A 60 -8.84 -6.35 -5.03
N TYR A 61 -8.01 -5.98 -5.99
CA TYR A 61 -7.32 -6.92 -6.87
C TYR A 61 -6.43 -7.87 -6.08
N VAL A 62 -5.50 -7.36 -5.25
CA VAL A 62 -4.56 -8.25 -4.54
C VAL A 62 -5.29 -9.13 -3.52
N ARG A 63 -6.33 -8.59 -2.87
CA ARG A 63 -7.25 -9.36 -2.01
C ARG A 63 -7.89 -10.51 -2.79
N TRP A 64 -8.53 -10.22 -3.92
CA TRP A 64 -9.17 -11.22 -4.78
C TRP A 64 -8.16 -12.25 -5.29
N ARG A 65 -7.00 -11.79 -5.76
CA ARG A 65 -5.94 -12.64 -6.34
C ARG A 65 -5.37 -13.61 -5.31
N ALA A 66 -5.19 -13.17 -4.07
CA ALA A 66 -4.68 -14.00 -2.98
C ALA A 66 -5.65 -15.10 -2.58
N VAL A 67 -6.94 -14.76 -2.43
CA VAL A 67 -7.99 -15.74 -2.14
C VAL A 67 -8.15 -16.72 -3.31
N ASP A 68 -8.24 -16.23 -4.55
CA ASP A 68 -8.40 -17.06 -5.75
C ASP A 68 -7.19 -18.01 -5.94
N HIS A 69 -5.98 -17.54 -5.67
CA HIS A 69 -4.77 -18.37 -5.67
C HIS A 69 -4.88 -19.55 -4.70
N CYS A 70 -5.27 -19.29 -3.44
CA CYS A 70 -5.42 -20.34 -2.42
C CYS A 70 -6.53 -21.34 -2.80
N VAL A 71 -7.68 -20.84 -3.27
CA VAL A 71 -8.80 -21.70 -3.68
C VAL A 71 -8.42 -22.60 -4.85
N ARG A 72 -7.82 -22.04 -5.91
CA ARG A 72 -7.38 -22.84 -7.07
C ARG A 72 -6.31 -23.84 -6.69
N ARG A 73 -5.38 -23.47 -5.81
CA ARG A 73 -4.34 -24.39 -5.32
C ARG A 73 -4.95 -25.57 -4.57
N PHE A 74 -5.93 -25.34 -3.70
CA PHE A 74 -6.65 -26.40 -3.01
C PHE A 74 -7.40 -27.33 -3.99
N LEU A 75 -8.11 -26.76 -4.96
CA LEU A 75 -8.83 -27.54 -5.97
C LEU A 75 -7.89 -28.41 -6.82
N GLN A 76 -6.69 -27.92 -7.14
CA GLN A 76 -5.66 -28.66 -7.85
C GLN A 76 -5.10 -29.81 -7.02
N VAL A 77 -4.69 -29.54 -5.77
CA VAL A 77 -4.08 -30.53 -4.88
C VAL A 77 -5.05 -31.67 -4.55
N THR A 78 -6.34 -31.35 -4.44
CA THR A 78 -7.38 -32.33 -4.11
C THR A 78 -8.06 -32.94 -5.33
N ALA A 79 -7.57 -32.71 -6.56
CA ALA A 79 -8.25 -33.10 -7.80
C ALA A 79 -8.60 -34.59 -7.94
N THR A 80 -7.84 -35.47 -7.27
CA THR A 80 -8.05 -36.92 -7.26
C THR A 80 -9.07 -37.39 -6.22
N CYS A 81 -9.52 -36.50 -5.33
CA CYS A 81 -10.47 -36.83 -4.27
C CYS A 81 -11.88 -37.00 -4.84
N THR A 82 -12.63 -37.93 -4.25
CA THR A 82 -13.99 -38.28 -4.69
C THR A 82 -15.04 -37.23 -4.29
N ASN A 83 -14.82 -36.53 -3.19
CA ASN A 83 -15.63 -35.41 -2.70
C ASN A 83 -14.70 -34.30 -2.19
N ARG A 84 -15.09 -33.04 -2.37
CA ARG A 84 -14.33 -31.85 -1.96
C ARG A 84 -15.28 -30.76 -1.54
N GLN A 85 -14.85 -29.91 -0.62
CA GLN A 85 -15.72 -28.88 -0.08
C GLN A 85 -15.02 -27.53 0.05
N ILE A 86 -15.80 -26.47 -0.13
CA ILE A 86 -15.41 -25.10 0.23
C ILE A 86 -16.44 -24.61 1.24
N LEU A 87 -16.00 -24.20 2.42
CA LEU A 87 -16.81 -23.60 3.47
C LEU A 87 -16.40 -22.12 3.62
N SER A 88 -17.20 -21.21 3.09
CA SER A 88 -17.00 -19.77 3.22
C SER A 88 -17.74 -19.21 4.44
N LEU A 89 -16.99 -18.76 5.43
CA LEU A 89 -17.51 -18.17 6.67
C LEU A 89 -17.59 -16.65 6.52
N GLY A 90 -18.78 -16.09 6.73
CA GLY A 90 -19.05 -14.67 6.46
C GLY A 90 -18.97 -14.34 4.98
N ALA A 91 -19.60 -15.18 4.14
CA ALA A 91 -19.47 -15.10 2.69
C ALA A 91 -20.01 -13.79 2.09
N GLY A 92 -20.88 -13.08 2.81
CA GLY A 92 -21.53 -11.87 2.33
C GLY A 92 -22.13 -12.07 0.94
N PHE A 93 -21.90 -11.10 0.06
CA PHE A 93 -22.29 -11.13 -1.34
C PHE A 93 -21.16 -11.57 -2.28
N ASP A 94 -20.24 -12.42 -1.80
CA ASP A 94 -19.20 -12.98 -2.65
C ASP A 94 -19.79 -13.84 -3.79
N SER A 95 -19.10 -13.85 -4.93
CA SER A 95 -19.50 -14.51 -6.18
C SER A 95 -18.75 -15.82 -6.46
N LEU A 96 -17.89 -16.29 -5.53
CA LEU A 96 -16.95 -17.39 -5.75
C LEU A 96 -17.59 -18.63 -6.36
N TYR A 97 -18.73 -19.09 -5.82
CA TYR A 97 -19.44 -20.24 -6.40
C TYR A 97 -19.74 -20.04 -7.88
N PHE A 98 -20.34 -18.91 -8.25
CA PHE A 98 -20.74 -18.63 -9.63
C PHE A 98 -19.53 -18.53 -10.56
N ARG A 99 -18.43 -17.91 -10.11
CA ARG A 99 -17.17 -17.88 -10.87
C ARG A 99 -16.61 -19.28 -11.10
N LEU A 100 -16.49 -20.09 -10.05
CA LEU A 100 -15.95 -21.45 -10.17
C LEU A 100 -16.86 -22.35 -11.02
N HIS A 101 -18.18 -22.17 -10.92
CA HIS A 101 -19.13 -22.88 -11.77
C HIS A 101 -18.94 -22.52 -13.25
N ALA A 102 -18.82 -21.24 -13.57
CA ALA A 102 -18.60 -20.76 -14.94
C ALA A 102 -17.25 -21.23 -15.51
N ASP A 103 -16.23 -21.36 -14.66
CA ASP A 103 -14.91 -21.89 -15.02
C ASP A 103 -14.89 -23.43 -15.16
N GLY A 104 -15.99 -24.13 -14.84
CA GLY A 104 -16.02 -25.60 -14.81
C GLY A 104 -15.19 -26.21 -13.67
N ALA A 105 -14.84 -25.42 -12.66
CA ALA A 105 -13.92 -25.81 -11.58
C ALA A 105 -14.59 -26.55 -10.41
N LEU A 106 -15.90 -26.77 -10.46
CA LEU A 106 -16.69 -27.39 -9.39
C LEU A 106 -16.96 -28.89 -9.59
N ASP A 107 -16.20 -29.59 -10.43
CA ASP A 107 -16.29 -31.07 -10.50
C ASP A 107 -16.16 -31.66 -9.08
N ARG A 108 -17.11 -32.50 -8.63
CA ARG A 108 -17.07 -33.11 -7.27
C ARG A 108 -16.74 -32.13 -6.12
N VAL A 109 -17.16 -30.87 -6.24
CA VAL A 109 -16.98 -29.83 -5.21
C VAL A 109 -18.34 -29.29 -4.81
N VAL A 110 -18.58 -29.23 -3.50
CA VAL A 110 -19.75 -28.56 -2.91
C VAL A 110 -19.29 -27.30 -2.17
N VAL A 111 -19.94 -26.17 -2.46
CA VAL A 111 -19.69 -24.89 -1.80
C VAL A 111 -20.76 -24.62 -0.76
N PHE A 112 -20.33 -24.42 0.48
CA PHE A 112 -21.14 -24.00 1.62
C PHE A 112 -20.80 -22.56 1.94
N GLU A 113 -21.80 -21.70 2.02
CA GLU A 113 -21.66 -20.33 2.47
C GLU A 113 -22.47 -20.12 3.75
N VAL A 114 -21.84 -19.53 4.76
CA VAL A 114 -22.44 -19.19 6.04
C VAL A 114 -22.33 -17.68 6.25
N ASP A 115 -23.43 -17.03 6.61
CA ASP A 115 -23.45 -15.64 7.05
C ASP A 115 -24.65 -15.40 7.99
N PHE A 116 -24.76 -14.20 8.55
CA PHE A 116 -25.92 -13.82 9.34
C PHE A 116 -27.23 -14.07 8.58
N PRO A 117 -28.31 -14.51 9.28
CA PRO A 117 -29.60 -14.79 8.65
C PRO A 117 -30.15 -13.65 7.78
N ASP A 118 -29.95 -12.39 8.17
CA ASP A 118 -30.39 -11.24 7.37
C ASP A 118 -29.59 -11.10 6.07
N VAL A 119 -28.27 -11.30 6.10
CA VAL A 119 -27.39 -11.19 4.92
C VAL A 119 -27.71 -12.29 3.93
N THR A 120 -27.83 -13.53 4.39
CA THR A 120 -28.13 -14.68 3.53
C THR A 120 -29.55 -14.62 2.96
N ARG A 121 -30.55 -14.10 3.71
CA ARG A 121 -31.89 -13.83 3.16
C ARG A 121 -31.84 -12.83 2.00
N ARG A 122 -31.08 -11.74 2.14
CA ARG A 122 -30.88 -10.78 1.04
C ARG A 122 -30.19 -11.42 -0.16
N LYS A 123 -29.13 -12.21 0.07
CA LYS A 123 -28.42 -12.92 -1.01
C LYS A 123 -29.32 -13.93 -1.73
N ALA A 124 -30.09 -14.72 -0.98
CA ALA A 124 -31.05 -15.67 -1.54
C ALA A 124 -32.09 -14.99 -2.43
N ALA A 125 -32.65 -13.86 -1.98
CA ALA A 125 -33.60 -13.09 -2.79
C ALA A 125 -32.97 -12.54 -4.09
N LEU A 126 -31.71 -12.09 -4.04
CA LEU A 126 -30.97 -11.64 -5.23
C LEU A 126 -30.67 -12.80 -6.21
N ILE A 127 -30.34 -13.98 -5.69
CA ILE A 127 -30.16 -15.18 -6.51
C ILE A 127 -31.48 -15.57 -7.18
N ASP A 128 -32.58 -15.64 -6.42
CA ASP A 128 -33.88 -16.08 -6.92
C ASP A 128 -34.47 -15.14 -7.97
N SER A 129 -34.30 -13.83 -7.77
CA SER A 129 -34.78 -12.80 -8.71
C SER A 129 -33.91 -12.63 -9.95
N ASN A 130 -32.72 -13.23 -10.00
CA ASN A 130 -31.80 -13.12 -11.13
C ASN A 130 -31.75 -14.42 -11.94
N VAL A 131 -32.28 -14.39 -13.17
CA VAL A 131 -32.34 -15.57 -14.06
C VAL A 131 -30.98 -16.20 -14.34
N THR A 132 -29.91 -15.41 -14.42
CA THR A 132 -28.56 -15.93 -14.65
C THR A 132 -28.04 -16.68 -13.43
N LEU A 133 -28.15 -16.09 -12.24
CA LEU A 133 -27.69 -16.74 -11.00
C LEU A 133 -28.52 -17.99 -10.69
N LYS A 134 -29.85 -17.88 -10.78
CA LYS A 134 -30.77 -19.00 -10.56
C LYS A 134 -30.55 -20.13 -11.57
N GLY A 135 -30.28 -19.81 -12.83
CA GLY A 135 -30.01 -20.80 -13.88
C GLY A 135 -28.71 -21.58 -13.69
N MET A 136 -27.82 -21.16 -12.79
CA MET A 136 -26.58 -21.88 -12.44
C MET A 136 -26.75 -22.80 -11.22
N LEU A 137 -27.99 -22.96 -10.73
CA LEU A 137 -28.34 -23.84 -9.63
C LEU A 137 -29.28 -24.91 -10.15
N ASP A 138 -28.89 -26.18 -9.99
CA ASP A 138 -29.80 -27.29 -10.28
C ASP A 138 -31.01 -27.26 -9.31
N PRO A 139 -32.22 -27.62 -9.76
CA PRO A 139 -33.39 -27.68 -8.91
C PRO A 139 -33.17 -28.67 -7.76
N HIS A 140 -33.25 -28.19 -6.52
CA HIS A 140 -33.21 -29.03 -5.33
C HIS A 140 -34.21 -28.47 -4.32
N GLU A 141 -35.05 -29.34 -3.74
CA GLU A 141 -36.03 -28.90 -2.75
C GLU A 141 -35.31 -28.33 -1.51
N PRO A 142 -35.59 -27.08 -1.10
CA PRO A 142 -35.17 -26.58 0.20
C PRO A 142 -36.04 -27.24 1.28
N SER A 143 -35.42 -27.68 2.38
CA SER A 143 -36.19 -28.05 3.58
C SER A 143 -36.89 -26.80 4.10
N SER A 144 -38.22 -26.76 4.04
CA SER A 144 -39.04 -25.54 4.20
C SER A 144 -39.10 -24.96 5.63
N ALA A 145 -38.24 -25.41 6.54
CA ALA A 145 -38.07 -24.82 7.87
C ALA A 145 -36.66 -25.13 8.39
N GLY A 146 -35.67 -24.28 8.11
CA GLY A 146 -34.31 -24.47 8.59
C GLY A 146 -33.36 -23.30 8.25
N PRO A 147 -32.11 -23.36 8.73
CA PRO A 147 -31.09 -22.34 8.46
C PRO A 147 -30.62 -22.32 7.00
N VAL A 148 -30.93 -23.35 6.20
CA VAL A 148 -30.57 -23.45 4.78
C VAL A 148 -31.57 -22.68 3.92
N LEU A 149 -31.12 -21.61 3.26
CA LEU A 149 -31.96 -20.74 2.43
C LEU A 149 -31.88 -21.05 0.95
N VAL A 150 -30.74 -21.56 0.48
CA VAL A 150 -30.54 -22.01 -0.91
C VAL A 150 -29.84 -23.36 -0.86
N SER A 151 -30.33 -24.30 -1.66
CA SER A 151 -29.77 -25.64 -1.82
C SER A 151 -29.80 -26.03 -3.30
N SER A 152 -28.71 -26.59 -3.82
CA SER A 152 -28.61 -27.17 -5.17
C SER A 152 -27.84 -28.50 -5.15
N SER A 153 -27.29 -29.00 -6.25
CA SER A 153 -26.36 -30.14 -6.19
C SER A 153 -24.99 -29.76 -5.60
N ARG A 154 -24.54 -28.50 -5.81
CA ARG A 154 -23.17 -28.05 -5.52
C ARG A 154 -23.07 -26.76 -4.69
N TYR A 155 -24.20 -26.20 -4.26
CA TYR A 155 -24.23 -24.94 -3.50
C TYR A 155 -25.19 -25.01 -2.31
N ARG A 156 -24.76 -24.51 -1.16
CA ARG A 156 -25.56 -24.36 0.05
C ARG A 156 -25.35 -22.96 0.62
N LEU A 157 -26.45 -22.24 0.89
CA LEU A 157 -26.42 -20.94 1.58
C LEU A 157 -27.14 -21.06 2.92
N LEU A 158 -26.43 -20.81 4.02
CA LEU A 158 -26.90 -21.01 5.39
C LEU A 158 -26.90 -19.70 6.18
N GLY A 159 -28.05 -19.32 6.74
CA GLY A 159 -28.20 -18.18 7.64
C GLY A 159 -27.97 -18.57 9.09
N VAL A 160 -26.74 -18.46 9.57
CA VAL A 160 -26.34 -18.78 10.95
C VAL A 160 -25.26 -17.81 11.42
N ASP A 161 -25.33 -17.42 12.69
CA ASP A 161 -24.27 -16.63 13.31
C ASP A 161 -23.03 -17.51 13.54
N VAL A 162 -21.92 -17.20 12.84
CA VAL A 162 -20.64 -17.93 12.93
C VAL A 162 -20.10 -17.99 14.36
N ARG A 163 -20.53 -17.06 15.23
CA ARG A 163 -20.15 -17.02 16.64
C ARG A 163 -20.80 -18.12 17.49
N GLU A 164 -21.80 -18.82 16.98
CA GLU A 164 -22.60 -19.81 17.69
C GLU A 164 -22.28 -21.23 17.15
N GLU A 165 -21.10 -21.75 17.50
CA GLU A 165 -20.50 -22.99 16.95
C GLU A 165 -21.46 -24.16 16.84
N LYS A 166 -22.23 -24.44 17.89
CA LYS A 166 -23.17 -25.56 17.91
C LYS A 166 -24.26 -25.41 16.83
N GLN A 167 -24.77 -24.19 16.63
CA GLN A 167 -25.77 -23.93 15.60
C GLN A 167 -25.17 -24.04 14.20
N VAL A 168 -23.92 -23.60 14.03
CA VAL A 168 -23.18 -23.73 12.77
C VAL A 168 -22.99 -25.22 12.43
N GLU A 169 -22.55 -26.02 13.40
CA GLU A 169 -22.36 -27.46 13.24
C GLU A 169 -23.67 -28.19 12.88
N GLU A 170 -24.75 -27.94 13.62
CA GLU A 170 -26.07 -28.51 13.35
C GLU A 170 -26.58 -28.13 11.94
N ALA A 171 -26.40 -26.87 11.55
CA ALA A 171 -26.83 -26.37 10.24
C ALA A 171 -26.00 -26.97 9.09
N LEU A 172 -24.68 -27.08 9.26
CA LEU A 172 -23.80 -27.70 8.27
C LEU A 172 -24.07 -29.19 8.11
N CYS A 173 -24.30 -29.90 9.23
CA CYS A 173 -24.70 -31.29 9.24
C CYS A 173 -26.02 -31.48 8.48
N ALA A 174 -27.03 -30.65 8.77
CA ALA A 174 -28.31 -30.67 8.05
C ALA A 174 -28.18 -30.31 6.56
N ALA A 175 -27.18 -29.50 6.19
CA ALA A 175 -26.89 -29.14 4.80
C ALA A 175 -26.09 -30.23 4.05
N GLY A 176 -25.65 -31.28 4.72
CA GLY A 176 -24.90 -32.40 4.14
C GLY A 176 -23.39 -32.15 4.04
N LEU A 177 -22.81 -31.35 4.94
CA LEU A 177 -21.35 -31.27 5.05
C LEU A 177 -20.78 -32.64 5.45
N ASP A 178 -19.92 -33.20 4.61
CA ASP A 178 -19.17 -34.42 4.91
C ASP A 178 -17.88 -34.04 5.65
N TRP A 179 -17.87 -34.32 6.95
CA TRP A 179 -16.80 -33.97 7.89
C TRP A 179 -15.47 -34.67 7.60
N ALA A 180 -15.46 -35.76 6.85
CA ALA A 180 -14.22 -36.48 6.51
C ALA A 180 -13.61 -36.02 5.18
N ALA A 181 -14.38 -35.32 4.34
CA ALA A 181 -13.92 -34.83 3.05
C ALA A 181 -12.83 -33.74 3.20
N PRO A 182 -11.97 -33.58 2.18
CA PRO A 182 -11.10 -32.42 2.08
C PRO A 182 -11.91 -31.13 2.03
N THR A 183 -11.67 -30.22 2.97
CA THR A 183 -12.44 -28.97 3.09
C THR A 183 -11.53 -27.74 3.15
N LEU A 184 -11.72 -26.82 2.22
CA LEU A 184 -11.17 -25.47 2.33
C LEU A 184 -12.13 -24.61 3.15
N ILE A 185 -11.67 -24.03 4.25
CA ILE A 185 -12.38 -23.02 5.02
C ILE A 185 -11.87 -21.65 4.59
N LEU A 186 -12.76 -20.75 4.20
CA LEU A 186 -12.41 -19.40 3.79
C LEU A 186 -12.99 -18.39 4.79
N SER A 187 -12.13 -17.48 5.26
CA SER A 187 -12.53 -16.31 6.04
C SER A 187 -11.86 -15.05 5.50
N GLU A 188 -12.62 -14.20 4.83
CA GLU A 188 -12.11 -13.03 4.10
C GLU A 188 -12.60 -11.73 4.74
N VAL A 189 -11.87 -11.24 5.76
CA VAL A 189 -12.22 -10.08 6.61
C VAL A 189 -13.51 -10.33 7.40
N VAL A 190 -13.49 -11.33 8.29
CA VAL A 190 -14.70 -11.77 9.02
C VAL A 190 -14.41 -11.99 10.49
N LEU A 191 -13.43 -12.82 10.82
CA LEU A 191 -13.06 -13.14 12.21
C LEU A 191 -12.53 -11.91 12.97
N THR A 192 -11.96 -10.94 12.27
CA THR A 192 -11.50 -9.66 12.84
C THR A 192 -12.63 -8.86 13.52
N TYR A 193 -13.89 -9.02 13.08
CA TYR A 193 -15.04 -8.29 13.62
C TYR A 193 -15.65 -8.90 14.89
N MET A 194 -15.23 -10.10 15.30
CA MET A 194 -15.72 -10.74 16.51
C MET A 194 -14.66 -10.74 17.60
N GLU A 195 -15.11 -10.76 18.85
CA GLU A 195 -14.27 -10.87 20.05
C GLU A 195 -13.21 -11.97 19.86
N THR A 196 -11.96 -11.69 20.22
CA THR A 196 -10.81 -12.57 19.94
C THR A 196 -11.03 -14.00 20.45
N GLN A 197 -11.66 -14.15 21.61
CA GLN A 197 -12.03 -15.46 22.16
C GLN A 197 -12.97 -16.24 21.24
N ARG A 198 -13.94 -15.58 20.60
CA ARG A 198 -14.90 -16.22 19.69
C ARG A 198 -14.24 -16.59 18.37
N SER A 199 -13.41 -15.72 17.79
CA SER A 199 -12.69 -16.07 16.56
C SER A 199 -11.67 -17.18 16.78
N ASP A 200 -10.99 -17.21 17.93
CA ASP A 200 -10.13 -18.32 18.33
C ASP A 200 -10.88 -19.65 18.45
N ALA A 201 -12.11 -19.59 18.97
CA ALA A 201 -12.94 -20.76 19.16
C ALA A 201 -13.40 -21.33 17.79
N VAL A 202 -13.77 -20.48 16.83
CA VAL A 202 -14.04 -20.88 15.43
C VAL A 202 -12.82 -21.54 14.77
N ILE A 203 -11.61 -20.98 14.95
CA ILE A 203 -10.37 -21.56 14.40
C ILE A 203 -10.10 -22.95 15.00
N SER A 204 -10.31 -23.10 16.31
CA SER A 204 -10.11 -24.38 17.01
C SER A 204 -11.17 -25.41 16.65
N TRP A 205 -12.43 -24.99 16.53
CA TRP A 205 -13.55 -25.81 16.08
C TRP A 205 -13.27 -26.42 14.70
N ALA A 206 -12.84 -25.61 13.74
CA ALA A 206 -12.51 -26.08 12.40
C ALA A 206 -11.39 -27.13 12.41
N ALA A 207 -10.30 -26.88 13.16
CA ALA A 207 -9.19 -27.83 13.28
C ALA A 207 -9.60 -29.17 13.94
N LYS A 208 -10.56 -29.11 14.87
CA LYS A 208 -11.05 -30.27 15.62
C LYS A 208 -11.94 -31.17 14.76
N LEU A 209 -12.83 -30.57 13.96
CA LEU A 209 -13.88 -31.32 13.25
C LEU A 209 -13.53 -31.65 11.79
N LEU A 210 -12.57 -30.95 11.18
CA LEU A 210 -12.21 -31.13 9.76
C LEU A 210 -10.77 -31.66 9.65
N PRO A 211 -10.57 -33.00 9.66
CA PRO A 211 -9.26 -33.64 9.76
C PRO A 211 -8.40 -33.53 8.49
N GLN A 212 -9.01 -33.20 7.34
CA GLN A 212 -8.32 -32.90 6.08
C GLN A 212 -8.79 -31.52 5.60
N SER A 213 -8.13 -30.46 6.05
CA SER A 213 -8.59 -29.11 5.75
C SER A 213 -7.48 -28.12 5.50
N VAL A 214 -7.84 -27.03 4.81
CA VAL A 214 -7.03 -25.80 4.71
C VAL A 214 -7.88 -24.63 5.16
N PHE A 215 -7.41 -23.87 6.15
CA PHE A 215 -7.98 -22.58 6.49
C PHE A 215 -7.27 -21.48 5.72
N VAL A 216 -8.02 -20.69 4.95
CA VAL A 216 -7.56 -19.50 4.24
C VAL A 216 -8.12 -18.28 4.96
N MET A 217 -7.24 -17.38 5.41
CA MET A 217 -7.63 -16.16 6.11
C MET A 217 -6.99 -14.93 5.48
N TYR A 218 -7.79 -13.91 5.17
CA TYR A 218 -7.32 -12.59 4.72
C TYR A 218 -7.84 -11.51 5.66
N GLU A 219 -6.98 -10.87 6.46
CA GLU A 219 -7.36 -9.87 7.46
C GLU A 219 -6.26 -8.80 7.66
N GLN A 220 -6.49 -7.88 8.60
CA GLN A 220 -5.58 -6.79 8.94
C GLN A 220 -4.50 -7.21 9.96
N ILE A 221 -3.35 -6.52 9.91
CA ILE A 221 -2.22 -6.60 10.87
C ILE A 221 -1.62 -5.20 11.10
N HIS A 222 -0.65 -5.12 12.01
CA HIS A 222 0.16 -3.97 12.42
C HIS A 222 -0.64 -2.78 12.94
N PRO A 223 -1.24 -2.87 14.15
CA PRO A 223 -2.08 -1.82 14.70
C PRO A 223 -1.32 -0.58 15.20
N HIS A 224 -0.01 -0.70 15.44
CA HIS A 224 0.69 0.28 16.28
C HIS A 224 1.35 1.42 15.52
N ASP A 225 1.66 1.24 14.23
CA ASP A 225 2.27 2.30 13.42
C ASP A 225 1.25 3.39 13.02
N ALA A 226 1.70 4.43 12.31
CA ALA A 226 0.85 5.55 11.92
C ALA A 226 -0.36 5.11 11.07
N PHE A 227 -0.17 4.17 10.13
CA PHE A 227 -1.25 3.68 9.29
C PHE A 227 -2.19 2.79 10.09
N GLY A 228 -1.64 1.87 10.91
CA GLY A 228 -2.40 0.99 11.80
C GLY A 228 -3.32 1.73 12.76
N ARG A 229 -2.87 2.86 13.32
CA ARG A 229 -3.70 3.72 14.19
C ARG A 229 -4.87 4.34 13.43
N ILE A 230 -4.62 4.94 12.27
CA ILE A 230 -5.66 5.54 11.41
C ILE A 230 -6.67 4.47 10.95
N MET A 231 -6.18 3.28 10.58
CA MET A 231 -7.01 2.14 10.19
C MET A 231 -7.94 1.72 11.34
N GLN A 232 -7.42 1.56 12.56
CA GLN A 232 -8.25 1.22 13.72
C GLN A 232 -9.29 2.30 14.02
N GLU A 233 -8.93 3.58 13.99
CA GLU A 233 -9.87 4.67 14.18
C GLU A 233 -10.99 4.67 13.15
N HIS A 234 -10.68 4.39 11.89
CA HIS A 234 -11.68 4.26 10.83
C HIS A 234 -12.72 3.18 11.17
N PHE A 235 -12.27 1.99 11.56
CA PHE A 235 -13.17 0.89 11.92
C PHE A 235 -13.96 1.14 13.22
N VAL A 236 -13.38 1.83 14.20
CA VAL A 236 -14.09 2.30 15.40
C VAL A 236 -15.20 3.29 15.04
N LYS A 237 -14.94 4.26 14.15
CA LYS A 237 -15.94 5.22 13.65
C LYS A 237 -17.09 4.53 12.92
N LEU A 238 -16.82 3.39 12.28
CA LEU A 238 -17.83 2.54 11.62
C LEU A 238 -18.53 1.56 12.58
N ASN A 239 -18.31 1.63 13.89
CA ASN A 239 -18.82 0.66 14.88
C ASN A 239 -18.46 -0.81 14.56
N SER A 240 -17.34 -1.04 13.88
CA SER A 240 -16.88 -2.35 13.39
C SER A 240 -15.44 -2.63 13.87
N THR A 241 -15.23 -2.61 15.19
CA THR A 241 -13.92 -2.77 15.83
C THR A 241 -13.16 -4.01 15.34
N LEU A 242 -11.85 -3.86 15.08
CA LEU A 242 -10.94 -4.96 14.75
C LEU A 242 -10.39 -5.56 16.05
N HIS A 243 -10.91 -6.69 16.49
CA HIS A 243 -10.66 -7.24 17.82
C HIS A 243 -9.33 -7.98 17.94
N ALA A 244 -8.96 -8.76 16.93
CA ALA A 244 -7.81 -9.66 16.99
C ALA A 244 -6.45 -8.92 17.02
N LEU A 245 -6.38 -7.69 16.53
CA LEU A 245 -5.14 -6.95 16.33
C LEU A 245 -4.31 -6.74 17.61
N GLN A 246 -4.95 -6.57 18.76
CA GLN A 246 -4.23 -6.36 20.02
C GLN A 246 -3.45 -7.61 20.46
N GLN A 247 -3.99 -8.80 20.19
CA GLN A 247 -3.40 -10.07 20.61
C GLN A 247 -2.56 -10.71 19.51
N TYR A 248 -2.93 -10.48 18.25
CA TYR A 248 -2.28 -11.03 17.06
C TYR A 248 -1.89 -9.92 16.08
N PRO A 249 -0.90 -9.08 16.44
CA PRO A 249 -0.60 -7.85 15.72
C PRO A 249 0.15 -8.05 14.41
N ASP A 250 0.79 -9.20 14.18
CA ASP A 250 1.68 -9.43 13.04
C ASP A 250 1.56 -10.85 12.48
N THR A 251 2.24 -11.12 11.36
CA THR A 251 2.22 -12.41 10.67
C THR A 251 2.72 -13.56 11.56
N SER A 252 3.70 -13.31 12.42
CA SER A 252 4.26 -14.31 13.35
C SER A 252 3.29 -14.67 14.47
N ALA A 253 2.56 -13.69 15.00
CA ALA A 253 1.50 -13.88 15.98
C ALA A 253 0.30 -14.61 15.39
N GLN A 254 -0.11 -14.27 14.16
CA GLN A 254 -1.16 -15.01 13.44
C GLN A 254 -0.74 -16.46 13.12
N ARG A 255 0.53 -16.71 12.77
CA ARG A 255 1.02 -18.08 12.58
C ARG A 255 0.92 -18.89 13.87
N ARG A 256 1.43 -18.34 14.99
CA ARG A 256 1.35 -18.98 16.32
C ARG A 256 -0.10 -19.25 16.72
N ARG A 257 -0.99 -18.28 16.49
CA ARG A 257 -2.43 -18.42 16.75
C ARG A 257 -3.00 -19.71 16.14
N PHE A 258 -2.73 -20.00 14.88
CA PHE A 258 -3.28 -21.21 14.24
C PHE A 258 -2.66 -22.50 14.80
N LEU A 259 -1.35 -22.51 15.00
CA LEU A 259 -0.65 -23.68 15.55
C LEU A 259 -1.16 -24.00 16.97
N ASP A 260 -1.31 -22.98 17.81
CA ASP A 260 -1.82 -23.10 19.19
C ASP A 260 -3.30 -23.56 19.23
N LYS A 261 -4.05 -23.38 18.13
CA LYS A 261 -5.46 -23.79 18.00
C LYS A 261 -5.64 -25.14 17.30
N GLY A 262 -4.57 -25.90 17.11
CA GLY A 262 -4.62 -27.30 16.66
C GLY A 262 -4.41 -27.51 15.17
N TRP A 263 -3.91 -26.51 14.44
CA TRP A 263 -3.48 -26.67 13.05
C TRP A 263 -2.04 -27.21 12.96
N ASP A 264 -1.75 -28.06 11.98
CA ASP A 264 -0.46 -28.77 11.88
C ASP A 264 0.65 -27.88 11.32
N GLN A 265 0.31 -27.10 10.30
CA GLN A 265 1.22 -26.23 9.59
C GLN A 265 0.50 -24.93 9.25
N CYS A 266 1.26 -23.82 9.21
CA CYS A 266 0.71 -22.51 8.93
C CYS A 266 1.74 -21.63 8.23
N VAL A 267 1.33 -21.01 7.12
CA VAL A 267 2.09 -20.03 6.35
C VAL A 267 1.29 -18.74 6.31
N CYS A 268 1.94 -17.61 6.60
CA CYS A 268 1.33 -16.29 6.64
C CYS A 268 2.26 -15.31 5.93
N LEU A 269 1.72 -14.58 4.94
CA LEU A 269 2.43 -13.57 4.16
C LEU A 269 1.68 -12.25 4.27
N ASP A 270 2.39 -11.14 4.43
CA ASP A 270 1.79 -9.83 4.16
C ASP A 270 1.47 -9.69 2.66
N MET A 271 0.67 -8.68 2.29
CA MET A 271 0.29 -8.55 0.88
C MET A 271 1.40 -7.99 -0.02
N ASN A 272 2.48 -7.43 0.52
CA ASN A 272 3.66 -7.06 -0.28
C ASN A 272 4.42 -8.33 -0.68
N ASP A 273 4.65 -9.24 0.26
CA ASP A 273 5.28 -10.54 0.01
C ASP A 273 4.47 -11.38 -0.97
N PHE A 274 3.15 -11.41 -0.81
CA PHE A 274 2.27 -12.09 -1.76
C PHE A 274 2.34 -11.44 -3.16
N TYR A 275 2.17 -10.12 -3.24
CA TYR A 275 2.09 -9.42 -4.54
C TYR A 275 3.42 -9.49 -5.29
N LEU A 276 4.54 -9.19 -4.64
CA LEU A 276 5.84 -9.15 -5.28
C LEU A 276 6.47 -10.53 -5.46
N GLY A 277 6.16 -11.47 -4.57
CA GLY A 277 6.76 -12.80 -4.54
C GLY A 277 5.98 -13.90 -5.28
N LEU A 278 4.64 -13.82 -5.33
CA LEU A 278 3.79 -14.88 -5.90
C LEU A 278 2.97 -14.44 -7.13
N VAL A 279 2.79 -13.12 -7.37
CA VAL A 279 2.14 -12.65 -8.60
C VAL A 279 3.19 -12.48 -9.72
N PRO A 280 3.01 -13.15 -10.88
CA PRO A 280 3.96 -13.05 -11.99
C PRO A 280 4.18 -11.60 -12.45
N GLU A 281 5.40 -11.26 -12.88
CA GLU A 281 5.76 -9.91 -13.32
C GLU A 281 4.89 -9.43 -14.49
N GLU A 282 4.54 -10.30 -15.43
CA GLU A 282 3.62 -9.98 -16.53
C GLU A 282 2.24 -9.56 -16.03
N GLU A 283 1.70 -10.27 -15.04
CA GLU A 283 0.40 -9.97 -14.46
C GLU A 283 0.44 -8.67 -13.64
N ARG A 284 1.54 -8.41 -12.92
CA ARG A 284 1.76 -7.11 -12.26
C ARG A 284 1.83 -5.98 -13.28
N GLY A 285 2.55 -6.16 -14.38
CA GLY A 285 2.62 -5.20 -15.48
C GLY A 285 1.25 -4.91 -16.09
N ARG A 286 0.43 -5.94 -16.31
CA ARG A 286 -0.96 -5.80 -16.79
C ARG A 286 -1.78 -4.94 -15.82
N VAL A 287 -1.82 -5.32 -14.54
CA VAL A 287 -2.58 -4.61 -13.50
C VAL A 287 -2.14 -3.16 -13.37
N GLU A 288 -0.83 -2.92 -13.42
CA GLU A 288 -0.26 -1.58 -13.27
C GLU A 288 -0.57 -0.65 -14.45
N SER A 289 -0.89 -1.21 -15.62
CA SER A 289 -1.26 -0.49 -16.83
C SER A 289 -2.74 -0.10 -16.93
N LEU A 290 -3.63 -0.68 -16.10
CA LEU A 290 -5.08 -0.50 -16.21
C LEU A 290 -5.54 0.93 -15.91
N GLU A 291 -4.94 1.54 -14.88
CA GLU A 291 -5.30 2.87 -14.43
C GLU A 291 -4.06 3.71 -14.12
N PRO A 292 -4.10 5.03 -14.36
CA PRO A 292 -3.02 5.92 -13.94
C PRO A 292 -2.88 5.92 -12.41
N PHE A 293 -1.64 5.78 -11.92
CA PHE A 293 -1.38 5.54 -10.51
C PHE A 293 -0.15 6.28 -10.00
N ASP A 294 -0.26 6.89 -8.82
CA ASP A 294 0.82 7.62 -8.18
C ASP A 294 0.90 7.50 -6.65
N GLU A 295 0.00 6.73 -6.04
CA GLU A 295 -0.19 6.55 -4.59
C GLU A 295 0.63 5.35 -4.07
N TYR A 296 1.92 5.28 -4.45
CA TYR A 296 2.77 4.12 -4.18
C TYR A 296 2.98 3.89 -2.67
N GLU A 297 3.18 4.97 -1.93
CA GLU A 297 3.33 5.00 -0.48
C GLU A 297 2.14 4.36 0.21
N GLU A 298 0.93 4.80 -0.12
CA GLU A 298 -0.31 4.29 0.44
C GLU A 298 -0.57 2.85 -0.01
N TRP A 299 -0.14 2.47 -1.21
CA TRP A 299 -0.23 1.08 -1.69
C TRP A 299 0.62 0.12 -0.86
N HIS A 300 1.91 0.39 -0.69
CA HIS A 300 2.78 -0.49 0.08
C HIS A 300 2.40 -0.50 1.57
N GLN A 301 1.98 0.64 2.14
CA GLN A 301 1.43 0.68 3.49
C GLN A 301 0.15 -0.16 3.61
N LYS A 302 -0.79 -0.03 2.67
CA LYS A 302 -1.98 -0.89 2.67
C LYS A 302 -1.61 -2.36 2.58
N CYS A 303 -0.66 -2.73 1.72
CA CYS A 303 -0.25 -4.11 1.57
C CYS A 303 0.47 -4.68 2.81
N SER A 304 1.26 -3.86 3.52
CA SER A 304 1.92 -4.29 4.75
C SER A 304 0.95 -4.44 5.93
N HIS A 305 -0.27 -3.91 5.83
CA HIS A 305 -1.29 -3.94 6.89
C HIS A 305 -2.39 -4.97 6.67
N TYR A 306 -2.26 -5.78 5.63
CA TYR A 306 -3.12 -6.92 5.37
C TYR A 306 -2.25 -8.14 5.13
N PHE A 307 -2.81 -9.33 5.39
CA PHE A 307 -2.11 -10.58 5.16
C PHE A 307 -3.02 -11.61 4.52
N ILE A 308 -2.39 -12.62 3.93
CA ILE A 308 -3.02 -13.88 3.54
C ILE A 308 -2.33 -15.01 4.30
N LEU A 309 -3.15 -15.87 4.91
CA LEU A 309 -2.70 -17.01 5.71
C LEU A 309 -3.35 -18.28 5.16
N THR A 310 -2.55 -19.34 5.08
CA THR A 310 -3.03 -20.71 4.92
C THR A 310 -2.55 -21.57 6.09
N ALA A 311 -3.46 -22.26 6.75
CA ALA A 311 -3.13 -23.29 7.73
C ALA A 311 -3.70 -24.62 7.27
N SER A 312 -2.97 -25.73 7.45
CA SER A 312 -3.43 -27.05 7.04
C SER A 312 -3.56 -28.00 8.23
N ARG A 313 -4.57 -28.86 8.15
CA ARG A 313 -4.79 -29.99 9.03
C ARG A 313 -4.85 -31.24 8.17
N GLY A 314 -4.01 -32.23 8.46
CA GLY A 314 -3.90 -33.47 7.68
C GLY A 314 -2.94 -33.37 6.48
N CYS A 315 -2.39 -34.52 6.08
CA CYS A 315 -1.34 -34.60 5.07
C CYS A 315 -1.82 -34.40 3.63
N LEU A 316 -3.11 -34.66 3.34
CA LEU A 316 -3.67 -34.54 1.98
C LEU A 316 -3.76 -33.08 1.54
N THR A 317 -4.04 -32.19 2.48
CA THR A 317 -4.27 -30.77 2.24
C THR A 317 -3.03 -29.90 2.48
N ALA A 318 -2.02 -30.39 3.20
CA ALA A 318 -0.75 -29.69 3.42
C ALA A 318 -0.08 -29.15 2.13
N PRO A 319 -0.09 -29.86 0.98
CA PRO A 319 0.48 -29.32 -0.27
C PRO A 319 -0.25 -28.10 -0.85
N ALA A 320 -1.43 -27.74 -0.31
CA ALA A 320 -2.20 -26.58 -0.72
C ALA A 320 -1.88 -25.31 0.09
N LEU A 321 -0.97 -25.38 1.06
CA LEU A 321 -0.42 -24.19 1.72
C LEU A 321 0.21 -23.23 0.70
N LEU A 322 0.19 -21.94 1.05
CA LEU A 322 0.97 -20.92 0.37
C LEU A 322 2.44 -21.35 0.33
N ALA A 323 3.04 -21.21 -0.84
CA ALA A 323 4.48 -21.33 -0.97
C ALA A 323 5.15 -20.08 -0.37
N HIS A 324 6.31 -20.27 0.26
CA HIS A 324 7.22 -19.15 0.45
C HIS A 324 7.73 -18.71 -0.93
N PRO A 325 7.80 -17.40 -1.20
CA PRO A 325 8.33 -16.92 -2.46
C PRO A 325 9.78 -17.41 -2.63
N PRO A 326 10.16 -17.90 -3.84
CA PRO A 326 11.46 -18.53 -4.07
C PRO A 326 12.64 -17.56 -3.89
N VAL A 327 12.38 -16.27 -4.07
CA VAL A 327 13.32 -15.18 -3.79
C VAL A 327 12.55 -14.12 -3.01
N SER A 328 13.10 -13.69 -1.88
CA SER A 328 12.55 -12.55 -1.14
C SER A 328 12.52 -11.32 -2.06
N PRO A 329 11.38 -10.60 -2.19
CA PRO A 329 11.32 -9.39 -3.01
C PRO A 329 12.25 -8.29 -2.47
N VAL A 330 12.70 -8.47 -1.22
CA VAL A 330 13.63 -7.64 -0.50
C VAL A 330 14.97 -8.39 -0.35
N PRO A 331 16.12 -7.80 -0.72
CA PRO A 331 17.41 -8.39 -0.40
C PRO A 331 17.56 -8.57 1.12
N PRO A 332 18.19 -9.65 1.60
CA PRO A 332 18.48 -9.79 3.02
C PRO A 332 19.36 -8.61 3.47
N ILE A 333 18.82 -7.79 4.37
CA ILE A 333 19.51 -6.63 4.93
C ILE A 333 19.75 -6.87 6.41
N ASN A 334 20.95 -6.51 6.87
CA ASN A 334 21.32 -6.49 8.28
C ASN A 334 21.69 -5.06 8.67
N PRO A 335 20.70 -4.15 8.77
CA PRO A 335 20.95 -2.77 9.16
C PRO A 335 21.55 -2.71 10.57
N CYS A 336 22.45 -1.74 10.79
CA CYS A 336 22.95 -1.43 12.13
C CYS A 336 21.95 -0.54 12.85
N TRP A 337 21.12 -1.13 13.71
CA TRP A 337 20.20 -0.37 14.56
C TRP A 337 20.94 0.21 15.76
N SER A 338 20.83 1.52 15.92
CA SER A 338 21.25 2.21 17.12
C SER A 338 20.36 1.81 18.29
N PRO A 339 20.92 1.58 19.50
CA PRO A 339 20.10 1.43 20.71
C PRO A 339 19.41 2.75 21.10
N THR A 340 19.86 3.87 20.54
CA THR A 340 19.28 5.19 20.77
C THR A 340 18.02 5.38 19.92
N VAL A 341 16.88 5.59 20.59
CA VAL A 341 15.64 6.02 19.95
C VAL A 341 15.58 7.54 19.95
N LEU A 342 15.32 8.14 18.79
CA LEU A 342 15.21 9.59 18.65
C LEU A 342 13.80 10.05 19.04
N ASN A 343 13.72 10.98 19.99
CA ASN A 343 12.44 11.59 20.39
C ASN A 343 12.01 12.68 19.42
N MET A 344 10.73 12.67 19.05
CA MET A 344 10.14 13.72 18.23
C MET A 344 9.53 14.82 19.09
N GLN A 345 9.78 16.07 18.69
CA GLN A 345 9.10 17.25 19.22
C GLN A 345 8.27 17.87 18.12
N THR A 346 6.96 18.03 18.35
CA THR A 346 6.07 18.74 17.44
C THR A 346 6.34 20.23 17.53
N LEU A 347 6.50 20.87 16.38
CA LEU A 347 6.55 22.33 16.28
C LEU A 347 5.13 22.88 16.07
N PRO A 348 4.77 24.05 16.64
CA PRO A 348 3.43 24.63 16.54
C PRO A 348 3.18 25.28 15.16
N VAL A 349 3.57 24.60 14.09
CA VAL A 349 3.35 25.04 12.71
C VAL A 349 2.56 23.96 11.99
N PHE A 350 1.29 24.25 11.73
CA PHE A 350 0.44 23.34 10.97
C PHE A 350 0.63 23.58 9.47
N MET A 351 1.12 22.57 8.77
CA MET A 351 1.25 22.56 7.32
C MET A 351 0.56 21.32 6.78
N GLU A 352 -0.36 21.52 5.84
CA GLU A 352 -1.04 20.43 5.15
C GLU A 352 -0.62 20.43 3.68
N GLY A 353 -0.05 19.32 3.23
CA GLY A 353 0.33 19.17 1.82
C GLY A 353 1.08 17.88 1.52
N LEU A 354 0.53 17.06 0.63
CA LEU A 354 1.19 15.89 0.05
C LEU A 354 1.92 16.28 -1.24
N GLY A 355 3.12 15.73 -1.45
CA GLY A 355 3.88 15.93 -2.69
C GLY A 355 4.38 17.36 -2.89
N MET A 356 4.53 18.13 -1.81
CA MET A 356 5.17 19.44 -1.83
C MET A 356 6.68 19.31 -2.10
N ALA A 357 7.28 20.37 -2.65
CA ALA A 357 8.74 20.52 -2.63
C ALA A 357 9.13 21.58 -1.61
N SER A 358 10.26 21.39 -0.94
CA SER A 358 10.81 22.35 0.01
C SER A 358 12.30 22.53 -0.17
N THR A 359 12.80 23.74 0.10
CA THR A 359 14.24 24.04 0.12
C THR A 359 14.53 25.22 1.06
N SER A 360 15.75 25.27 1.58
CA SER A 360 16.24 26.46 2.27
C SER A 360 16.52 27.58 1.27
N VAL A 361 16.05 28.78 1.58
CA VAL A 361 16.32 30.00 0.81
C VAL A 361 17.49 30.76 1.44
N SER A 362 17.51 30.80 2.77
CA SER A 362 18.56 31.38 3.60
C SER A 362 18.50 30.76 5.00
N PRO A 363 19.49 30.97 5.88
CA PRO A 363 19.46 30.44 7.23
C PRO A 363 18.16 30.80 7.97
N GLY A 364 17.42 29.79 8.41
CA GLY A 364 16.14 29.97 9.10
C GLY A 364 14.94 30.29 8.19
N GLN A 365 15.09 30.25 6.87
CA GLN A 365 14.00 30.47 5.92
C GLN A 365 13.85 29.28 4.97
N LEU A 366 12.68 28.64 4.98
CA LEU A 366 12.33 27.53 4.11
C LEU A 366 11.20 27.93 3.17
N LEU A 367 11.38 27.72 1.87
CA LEU A 367 10.31 27.85 0.89
C LEU A 367 9.65 26.49 0.70
N LEU A 368 8.33 26.45 0.75
CA LEU A 368 7.50 25.32 0.34
C LEU A 368 6.65 25.72 -0.87
N THR A 369 6.53 24.82 -1.84
CA THR A 369 5.77 25.07 -3.07
C THR A 369 4.92 23.87 -3.47
N GLY A 370 3.74 24.16 -4.03
CA GLY A 370 2.82 23.19 -4.62
C GLY A 370 2.21 22.21 -3.62
N GLY A 371 1.97 20.98 -4.08
CA GLY A 371 1.35 19.91 -3.31
C GLY A 371 -0.17 19.85 -3.42
N SER A 372 -0.78 19.00 -2.58
CA SER A 372 -2.23 18.85 -2.46
C SER A 372 -2.63 18.76 -1.00
N SER A 373 -3.72 19.44 -0.64
CA SER A 373 -4.32 19.42 0.70
C SER A 373 -5.83 19.10 0.63
N ARG A 374 -6.53 19.07 1.77
CA ARG A 374 -8.00 18.94 1.83
C ARG A 374 -8.74 19.99 1.02
N GLY A 375 -8.17 21.19 0.87
CA GLY A 375 -8.72 22.27 0.03
C GLY A 375 -8.58 22.04 -1.47
N GLY A 376 -7.96 20.92 -1.88
CA GLY A 376 -7.71 20.55 -3.27
C GLY A 376 -6.23 20.66 -3.66
N ARG A 377 -5.98 20.58 -4.98
CA ARG A 377 -4.65 20.76 -5.55
C ARG A 377 -4.45 22.25 -5.79
N GLY A 378 -3.59 22.89 -4.99
CA GLY A 378 -3.35 24.33 -5.07
C GLY A 378 -1.86 24.64 -5.23
N ALA A 379 -1.55 25.72 -5.96
CA ALA A 379 -0.20 26.27 -6.09
C ALA A 379 0.24 27.06 -4.84
N ALA A 380 -0.20 26.64 -3.66
CA ALA A 380 0.03 27.37 -2.43
C ALA A 380 1.52 27.31 -2.07
N SER A 381 2.21 28.45 -2.24
CA SER A 381 3.55 28.63 -1.70
C SER A 381 3.46 29.16 -0.27
N ARG A 382 4.40 28.75 0.56
CA ARG A 382 4.53 29.17 1.96
C ARG A 382 5.99 29.38 2.29
N ILE A 383 6.27 30.30 3.19
CA ILE A 383 7.59 30.45 3.77
C ILE A 383 7.52 30.11 5.25
N LEU A 384 8.36 29.18 5.69
CA LEU A 384 8.58 28.95 7.11
C LEU A 384 9.78 29.79 7.56
N LEU A 385 9.56 30.57 8.61
CA LEU A 385 10.56 31.42 9.23
C LEU A 385 10.86 30.92 10.62
N ARG A 386 12.15 30.79 10.93
CA ARG A 386 12.64 30.50 12.28
C ARG A 386 12.93 31.81 13.01
N GLY A 387 12.12 32.12 14.01
CA GLY A 387 12.33 33.22 14.96
C GLY A 387 12.84 32.74 16.32
N GLN A 388 12.87 33.65 17.30
CA GLN A 388 13.27 33.34 18.68
C GLN A 388 12.29 32.37 19.36
N GLU A 389 10.99 32.55 19.12
CA GLU A 389 9.90 31.72 19.66
C GLU A 389 9.68 30.41 18.87
N GLY A 390 10.56 30.08 17.92
CA GLY A 390 10.46 28.88 17.08
C GLY A 390 10.04 29.18 15.64
N TRP A 391 9.36 28.22 15.01
CA TRP A 391 8.96 28.33 13.61
C TRP A 391 7.57 28.96 13.46
N ARG A 392 7.39 29.76 12.41
CA ARG A 392 6.08 30.26 11.98
C ARG A 392 5.91 30.15 10.47
N SER A 393 4.69 29.99 10.00
CA SER A 393 4.34 30.00 8.57
C SER A 393 3.88 31.39 8.15
N VAL A 394 4.34 31.85 6.99
CA VAL A 394 3.98 33.14 6.40
C VAL A 394 3.40 32.89 5.02
N SER A 395 2.36 33.66 4.69
CA SER A 395 1.73 33.59 3.37
C SER A 395 2.67 34.17 2.30
N VAL A 396 2.45 33.75 1.05
CA VAL A 396 3.26 34.19 -0.10
C VAL A 396 2.37 34.94 -1.07
N GLU A 397 2.78 36.16 -1.41
CA GLU A 397 2.25 36.93 -2.53
C GLU A 397 3.17 36.72 -3.74
N ALA A 398 2.81 35.77 -4.59
CA ALA A 398 3.59 35.44 -5.79
C ALA A 398 3.25 36.38 -6.95
N SER A 399 4.27 36.87 -7.67
CA SER A 399 4.07 37.70 -8.87
C SER A 399 3.46 36.94 -10.05
N ALA A 400 3.57 35.60 -10.06
CA ALA A 400 2.94 34.72 -11.03
C ALA A 400 2.61 33.35 -10.41
N ASP A 401 1.65 32.65 -11.00
CA ASP A 401 1.27 31.31 -10.55
C ASP A 401 2.28 30.25 -11.03
N LEU A 402 2.71 29.38 -10.12
CA LEU A 402 3.48 28.19 -10.45
C LEU A 402 2.61 27.10 -11.08
N GLY A 403 1.29 27.24 -11.07
CA GLY A 403 0.33 26.25 -11.51
C GLY A 403 0.28 25.03 -10.59
N VAL A 404 -0.68 24.14 -10.83
CA VAL A 404 -0.86 22.93 -10.04
C VAL A 404 0.30 21.96 -10.26
N ARG A 405 1.05 21.67 -9.20
CA ARG A 405 2.22 20.78 -9.24
C ARG A 405 2.37 19.98 -7.95
N LEU A 406 2.59 18.67 -8.12
CA LEU A 406 2.99 17.73 -7.08
C LEU A 406 4.27 17.00 -7.53
N HIS A 407 5.10 16.64 -6.55
CA HIS A 407 6.35 15.91 -6.75
C HIS A 407 7.29 16.54 -7.79
N HIS A 408 7.28 17.87 -7.85
CA HIS A 408 8.31 18.68 -8.49
C HIS A 408 9.53 18.80 -7.58
N THR A 409 10.58 19.43 -8.08
CA THR A 409 11.76 19.78 -7.29
C THR A 409 11.79 21.27 -7.02
N ALA A 410 12.35 21.66 -5.87
CA ALA A 410 12.69 23.04 -5.51
C ALA A 410 14.15 23.05 -5.08
N THR A 411 15.02 23.68 -5.86
CA THR A 411 16.48 23.61 -5.68
C THR A 411 17.05 24.99 -5.42
N ALA A 412 17.64 25.22 -4.26
CA ALA A 412 18.35 26.47 -3.97
C ALA A 412 19.55 26.65 -4.91
N LEU A 413 19.76 27.87 -5.40
CA LEU A 413 20.86 28.18 -6.31
C LEU A 413 22.06 28.81 -5.59
N PRO A 414 23.29 28.53 -6.06
CA PRO A 414 24.45 29.34 -5.72
C PRO A 414 24.20 30.79 -6.15
N GLY A 415 24.34 31.74 -5.24
CA GLY A 415 24.05 33.16 -5.50
C GLY A 415 22.62 33.61 -5.21
N GLY A 416 21.75 32.70 -4.76
CA GLY A 416 20.40 33.02 -4.28
C GLY A 416 19.28 32.69 -5.26
N GLY A 417 18.07 32.58 -4.72
CA GLY A 417 16.88 32.13 -5.44
C GLY A 417 16.75 30.60 -5.47
N VAL A 418 15.62 30.15 -6.01
CA VAL A 418 15.23 28.74 -6.06
C VAL A 418 14.76 28.39 -7.47
N LEU A 419 15.22 27.28 -8.03
CA LEU A 419 14.63 26.70 -9.24
C LEU A 419 13.54 25.70 -8.88
N VAL A 420 12.36 25.90 -9.44
CA VAL A 420 11.23 24.99 -9.37
C VAL A 420 11.08 24.29 -10.71
N LEU A 421 11.21 22.96 -10.74
CA LEU A 421 11.21 22.18 -11.98
C LEU A 421 10.23 20.99 -11.95
N GLY A 422 9.49 20.85 -13.04
CA GLY A 422 8.68 19.67 -13.33
C GLY A 422 7.53 19.47 -12.33
N GLY A 423 7.23 18.21 -12.02
CA GLY A 423 6.07 17.79 -11.25
C GLY A 423 4.90 17.40 -12.14
N ARG A 424 3.72 17.26 -11.54
CA ARG A 424 2.49 16.89 -12.25
C ARG A 424 1.25 17.54 -11.66
N SER A 425 0.22 17.72 -12.49
CA SER A 425 -1.14 18.03 -12.01
C SER A 425 -1.99 16.76 -11.87
N SER A 426 -1.69 15.70 -12.62
CA SER A 426 -2.26 14.35 -12.55
C SER A 426 -1.21 13.33 -13.02
N PRO A 427 -1.32 12.01 -12.72
CA PRO A 427 -0.40 11.00 -13.26
C PRO A 427 -0.13 11.11 -14.78
N LEU A 428 -1.14 11.52 -15.54
CA LEU A 428 -1.09 11.62 -17.01
C LEU A 428 -0.69 13.01 -17.50
N SER A 429 -0.52 13.96 -16.60
CA SER A 429 -0.28 15.38 -16.88
C SER A 429 0.98 15.86 -16.17
N PRO A 430 2.18 15.31 -16.50
CA PRO A 430 3.44 15.88 -16.03
C PRO A 430 3.66 17.26 -16.66
N THR A 431 4.24 18.19 -15.90
CA THR A 431 4.51 19.56 -16.36
C THR A 431 5.98 19.73 -16.75
N ARG A 432 6.23 20.64 -17.71
CA ARG A 432 7.57 21.02 -18.20
C ARG A 432 8.14 22.25 -17.49
N GLY A 433 7.32 22.95 -16.72
CA GLY A 433 7.65 24.30 -16.31
C GLY A 433 8.91 24.36 -15.43
N LEU A 434 9.79 25.30 -15.78
CA LEU A 434 10.99 25.68 -15.05
C LEU A 434 10.84 27.14 -14.62
N PHE A 435 10.92 27.38 -13.32
CA PHE A 435 10.70 28.70 -12.74
C PHE A 435 11.85 29.07 -11.82
N ARG A 436 12.30 30.32 -11.92
CA ARG A 436 13.14 30.95 -10.91
C ARG A 436 12.26 31.67 -9.91
N VAL A 437 12.44 31.35 -8.65
CA VAL A 437 11.70 31.92 -7.53
C VAL A 437 12.66 32.69 -6.65
N THR A 438 12.42 33.99 -6.49
CA THR A 438 13.23 34.87 -5.64
C THR A 438 12.35 35.43 -4.54
N VAL A 439 12.78 35.23 -3.29
CA VAL A 439 12.07 35.72 -2.10
C VAL A 439 12.50 37.15 -1.83
N GLY A 440 11.53 38.06 -1.72
CA GLY A 440 11.77 39.45 -1.35
C GLY A 440 12.16 39.64 0.13
N PRO A 441 12.51 40.86 0.55
CA PRO A 441 12.83 41.15 1.94
C PRO A 441 11.64 40.86 2.86
N LEU A 442 11.94 40.42 4.08
CA LEU A 442 10.95 40.16 5.12
C LEU A 442 10.55 41.48 5.80
N GLU A 443 9.62 42.21 5.20
CA GLU A 443 9.09 43.47 5.74
C GLU A 443 8.06 43.22 6.86
N GLY A 444 8.45 42.56 7.96
CA GLY A 444 7.69 42.51 9.23
C GLY A 444 6.23 42.01 9.23
N GLY A 445 5.64 41.70 8.07
CA GLY A 445 4.22 41.38 7.89
C GLY A 445 3.91 39.90 7.79
N ASP A 446 2.62 39.62 7.57
CA ASP A 446 2.05 38.26 7.45
C ASP A 446 2.14 37.67 6.04
N ALA A 447 2.70 38.42 5.09
CA ALA A 447 2.92 38.01 3.71
C ALA A 447 4.33 38.38 3.25
N VAL A 448 4.92 37.50 2.44
CA VAL A 448 6.21 37.74 1.78
C VAL A 448 6.00 37.78 0.28
N LYS A 449 6.50 38.83 -0.35
CA LYS A 449 6.50 38.94 -1.82
C LYS A 449 7.51 37.98 -2.41
N VAL A 450 7.07 37.19 -3.38
CA VAL A 450 7.90 36.23 -4.08
C VAL A 450 7.82 36.51 -5.57
N ASN A 451 8.95 36.80 -6.19
CA ASN A 451 9.02 36.94 -7.63
C ASN A 451 9.13 35.56 -8.28
N VAL A 452 8.23 35.24 -9.20
CA VAL A 452 8.22 34.00 -9.98
C VAL A 452 8.47 34.36 -11.44
N GLU A 453 9.59 33.90 -11.97
CA GLU A 453 9.99 34.09 -13.36
C GLU A 453 10.00 32.73 -14.07
N GLN A 454 9.27 32.60 -15.16
CA GLN A 454 9.38 31.43 -16.02
C GLN A 454 10.67 31.52 -16.84
N LEU A 455 11.55 30.56 -16.68
CA LEU A 455 12.79 30.51 -17.45
C LEU A 455 12.56 29.83 -18.80
N VAL A 456 13.06 30.44 -19.86
CA VAL A 456 13.11 29.87 -21.20
C VAL A 456 14.57 29.58 -21.53
N CYS A 457 14.96 28.31 -21.35
CA CYS A 457 16.31 27.86 -21.62
C CYS A 457 16.45 27.38 -23.07
N THR A 458 17.64 27.55 -23.64
CA THR A 458 17.99 27.02 -24.97
C THR A 458 18.54 25.58 -24.87
N GLY A 459 18.72 24.90 -26.00
CA GLY A 459 19.17 23.49 -26.04
C GLY A 459 18.01 22.50 -25.87
N ASP A 460 18.35 21.24 -25.55
CA ASP A 460 17.39 20.13 -25.46
C ASP A 460 16.99 19.81 -24.01
N PRO A 461 15.80 20.26 -23.54
CA PRO A 461 15.36 20.03 -22.18
C PRO A 461 14.92 18.58 -21.94
N PRO A 462 14.94 18.11 -20.67
CA PRO A 462 14.33 16.85 -20.31
C PRO A 462 12.82 16.84 -20.62
N PRO A 463 12.24 15.68 -21.01
CA PRO A 463 10.80 15.53 -21.08
C PRO A 463 10.13 15.80 -19.72
N PRO A 464 8.86 16.25 -19.70
CA PRO A 464 8.13 16.58 -18.49
C PRO A 464 8.07 15.37 -17.56
N ARG A 465 8.42 15.59 -16.28
CA ARG A 465 8.66 14.51 -15.32
C ARG A 465 8.36 14.93 -13.88
N TRP A 466 8.13 13.94 -13.02
CA TRP A 466 7.82 14.09 -11.60
C TRP A 466 8.46 12.98 -10.78
N ARG A 467 8.57 13.15 -9.45
CA ARG A 467 9.34 12.23 -8.56
C ARG A 467 10.82 12.04 -8.99
N HIS A 468 11.38 13.02 -9.71
CA HIS A 468 12.79 13.09 -10.10
C HIS A 468 13.57 13.87 -9.03
N THR A 469 14.90 13.87 -9.14
CA THR A 469 15.76 14.78 -8.39
C THR A 469 16.33 15.85 -9.30
N ALA A 470 16.59 17.02 -8.73
CA ALA A 470 17.30 18.12 -9.37
C ALA A 470 18.31 18.64 -8.34
N THR A 471 19.59 18.61 -8.69
CA THR A 471 20.68 18.84 -7.72
C THR A 471 21.75 19.69 -8.38
N VAL A 472 22.27 20.68 -7.65
CA VAL A 472 23.35 21.51 -8.16
C VAL A 472 24.66 20.74 -8.13
N VAL A 473 25.35 20.70 -9.27
CA VAL A 473 26.68 20.11 -9.44
C VAL A 473 27.62 21.17 -10.04
N ARG A 474 28.93 20.95 -9.95
CA ARG A 474 29.96 21.87 -10.40
C ARG A 474 30.95 21.16 -11.31
N HIS A 475 31.17 21.71 -12.50
CA HIS A 475 32.15 21.22 -13.46
C HIS A 475 32.91 22.40 -14.06
N LYS A 476 34.24 22.32 -14.11
CA LYS A 476 35.15 23.37 -14.62
C LYS A 476 34.84 24.78 -14.07
N GLY A 477 34.54 24.87 -12.78
CA GLY A 477 34.26 26.15 -12.10
C GLY A 477 32.85 26.72 -12.34
N ARG A 478 32.00 26.03 -13.09
CA ARG A 478 30.63 26.47 -13.44
C ARG A 478 29.60 25.59 -12.75
N ASN A 479 28.42 26.14 -12.47
CA ASN A 479 27.35 25.42 -11.79
C ASN A 479 26.31 24.92 -12.79
N PHE A 480 25.89 23.67 -12.61
CA PHE A 480 24.88 23.02 -13.42
C PHE A 480 23.77 22.46 -12.54
N LEU A 481 22.54 22.48 -13.02
CA LEU A 481 21.46 21.69 -12.44
C LEU A 481 21.49 20.30 -13.10
N CYS A 482 21.82 19.28 -12.32
CA CYS A 482 21.74 17.89 -12.74
C CYS A 482 20.36 17.33 -12.42
N ILE A 483 19.66 16.77 -13.42
CA ILE A 483 18.37 16.09 -13.25
C ILE A 483 18.55 14.62 -13.49
N PHE A 484 18.02 13.79 -12.59
CA PHE A 484 18.08 12.33 -12.74
C PHE A 484 16.73 11.67 -12.44
N GLY A 485 16.40 10.69 -13.29
CA GLY A 485 15.28 9.77 -13.08
C GLY A 485 13.90 10.42 -13.04
N GLY A 486 13.01 9.83 -12.23
CA GLY A 486 11.60 10.19 -12.11
C GLY A 486 10.68 9.38 -13.02
N LYS A 487 9.48 9.90 -13.24
CA LYS A 487 8.44 9.31 -14.08
C LYS A 487 7.93 10.32 -15.10
N ASN A 488 7.50 9.86 -16.26
CA ASN A 488 6.75 10.68 -17.22
C ASN A 488 5.47 9.93 -17.70
N LYS A 489 4.79 10.47 -18.71
CA LYS A 489 3.54 9.89 -19.23
C LYS A 489 3.75 8.55 -19.95
N SER A 490 4.86 8.40 -20.70
CA SER A 490 5.11 7.25 -21.59
C SER A 490 6.01 6.19 -20.99
N VAL A 491 6.83 6.55 -20.00
CA VAL A 491 7.84 5.73 -19.37
C VAL A 491 7.62 5.76 -17.86
N ALA A 492 7.35 4.58 -17.31
CA ALA A 492 7.00 4.44 -15.90
C ALA A 492 8.15 4.82 -14.96
N VAL A 493 9.41 4.58 -15.35
CA VAL A 493 10.60 4.88 -14.54
C VAL A 493 11.79 5.25 -15.43
N LEU A 494 12.32 6.46 -15.24
CA LEU A 494 13.40 7.07 -16.02
C LEU A 494 14.78 6.86 -15.36
N GLY A 495 15.84 6.88 -16.16
CA GLY A 495 17.23 6.74 -15.71
C GLY A 495 18.20 7.58 -16.56
N ASP A 496 17.66 8.58 -17.25
CA ASP A 496 18.39 9.57 -18.03
C ASP A 496 18.93 10.69 -17.12
N VAL A 497 20.01 11.35 -17.56
CA VAL A 497 20.64 12.47 -16.87
C VAL A 497 20.65 13.70 -17.78
N PHE A 498 20.35 14.88 -17.24
CA PHE A 498 20.38 16.15 -17.96
C PHE A 498 21.13 17.21 -17.16
N PHE A 499 21.83 18.10 -17.85
CA PHE A 499 22.53 19.23 -17.25
C PHE A 499 22.01 20.54 -17.83
N LEU A 500 21.53 21.42 -16.96
CA LEU A 500 21.26 22.82 -17.31
C LEU A 500 22.40 23.68 -16.80
N ASP A 501 23.06 24.37 -17.71
CA ASP A 501 24.01 25.41 -17.40
C ASP A 501 23.30 26.60 -16.76
N LEU A 502 23.57 26.86 -15.47
CA LEU A 502 22.82 27.85 -14.70
C LEU A 502 23.15 29.30 -15.09
N ASP A 503 24.35 29.52 -15.64
CA ASP A 503 24.82 30.85 -16.05
C ASP A 503 24.33 31.17 -17.46
N GLN A 504 24.43 30.21 -18.38
CA GLN A 504 24.03 30.40 -19.78
C GLN A 504 22.54 30.11 -20.03
N GLN A 505 21.85 29.49 -19.07
CA GLN A 505 20.47 29.00 -19.25
C GLN A 505 20.34 28.11 -20.49
N HIS A 506 21.31 27.20 -20.67
CA HIS A 506 21.42 26.32 -21.82
C HIS A 506 21.51 24.86 -21.36
N TRP A 507 20.62 24.02 -21.88
CA TRP A 507 20.69 22.58 -21.70
C TRP A 507 21.86 22.03 -22.50
N THR A 508 22.76 21.31 -21.83
CA THR A 508 24.02 20.86 -22.42
C THR A 508 24.28 19.40 -22.09
N GLU A 509 24.99 18.71 -22.99
CA GLU A 509 25.55 17.40 -22.69
C GLU A 509 26.91 17.55 -22.00
N ILE A 510 27.04 16.86 -20.88
CA ILE A 510 28.33 16.67 -20.20
C ILE A 510 28.60 15.16 -20.21
N PRO A 511 29.79 14.70 -20.64
CA PRO A 511 30.13 13.30 -20.60
C PRO A 511 29.96 12.71 -19.19
N VAL A 512 29.26 11.58 -19.10
CA VAL A 512 29.12 10.82 -17.86
C VAL A 512 29.60 9.40 -18.09
N GLU A 513 30.63 9.02 -17.36
CA GLU A 513 31.26 7.70 -17.43
C GLU A 513 30.84 6.80 -16.26
N GLY A 514 31.30 5.56 -16.26
CA GLY A 514 31.05 4.60 -15.18
C GLY A 514 29.72 3.87 -15.30
N ALA A 515 29.42 3.05 -14.28
CA ALA A 515 28.20 2.25 -14.25
C ALA A 515 27.01 3.10 -13.85
N ALA A 516 26.17 3.44 -14.82
CA ALA A 516 24.97 4.24 -14.56
C ALA A 516 24.04 3.54 -13.54
N PRO A 517 23.49 4.27 -12.56
CA PRO A 517 22.53 3.72 -11.63
C PRO A 517 21.26 3.26 -12.34
N GLU A 518 20.60 2.24 -11.77
CA GLU A 518 19.31 1.78 -12.31
C GLU A 518 18.29 2.93 -12.43
N PRO A 519 17.45 2.93 -13.50
CA PRO A 519 16.31 3.83 -13.61
C PRO A 519 15.44 3.78 -12.36
N ARG A 520 15.14 4.96 -11.80
CA ARG A 520 14.44 5.07 -10.52
C ARG A 520 13.63 6.35 -10.37
N HIS A 521 12.63 6.31 -9.51
CA HIS A 521 11.91 7.50 -9.04
C HIS A 521 11.78 7.50 -7.53
N SER A 522 11.40 8.65 -6.96
CA SER A 522 11.22 8.82 -5.51
C SER A 522 12.48 8.48 -4.70
N HIS A 523 13.64 8.62 -5.32
CA HIS A 523 14.93 8.62 -4.66
C HIS A 523 15.24 10.03 -4.15
N SER A 524 16.25 10.16 -3.31
CA SER A 524 16.79 11.45 -2.91
C SER A 524 18.18 11.65 -3.53
N ALA A 525 18.55 12.91 -3.76
CA ALA A 525 19.91 13.28 -4.17
C ALA A 525 20.30 14.63 -3.54
N CYS A 526 21.56 14.75 -3.15
CA CYS A 526 22.12 15.95 -2.53
C CYS A 526 23.46 16.30 -3.17
N SER A 527 23.77 17.60 -3.27
CA SER A 527 25.07 18.06 -3.73
C SER A 527 26.17 17.56 -2.78
N TYR A 528 27.24 17.01 -3.33
CA TYR A 528 28.35 16.48 -2.55
C TYR A 528 29.67 16.55 -3.34
N ASN A 529 30.70 17.18 -2.76
CA ASN A 529 32.04 17.31 -3.36
C ASN A 529 32.06 17.73 -4.84
N GLY A 530 31.25 18.74 -5.19
CA GLY A 530 31.10 19.24 -6.56
C GLY A 530 30.25 18.36 -7.47
N GLY A 531 29.85 17.17 -7.05
CA GLY A 531 28.90 16.31 -7.74
C GLY A 531 27.65 16.10 -6.90
N LEU A 532 27.13 14.87 -6.87
CA LEU A 532 25.99 14.50 -6.01
C LEU A 532 26.15 13.12 -5.39
N VAL A 533 25.43 12.92 -4.29
CA VAL A 533 25.14 11.61 -3.70
C VAL A 533 23.66 11.32 -3.85
N MET A 534 23.33 10.08 -4.19
CA MET A 534 21.97 9.59 -4.40
C MET A 534 21.73 8.33 -3.57
N PHE A 535 20.54 8.23 -3.00
CA PHE A 535 20.11 7.04 -2.26
C PHE A 535 18.69 6.61 -2.60
N GLY A 536 18.53 5.29 -2.72
CA GLY A 536 17.24 4.61 -2.72
C GLY A 536 16.34 4.88 -3.93
N GLY A 537 15.03 4.81 -3.71
CA GLY A 537 14.00 4.93 -4.75
C GLY A 537 13.34 3.60 -5.14
N LEU A 538 12.47 3.65 -6.15
CA LEU A 538 11.82 2.48 -6.76
C LEU A 538 12.29 2.32 -8.20
N ASN A 539 12.68 1.10 -8.58
CA ASN A 539 13.06 0.79 -9.96
C ASN A 539 11.85 0.41 -10.84
N ARG A 540 12.12 0.05 -12.10
CA ARG A 540 11.10 -0.35 -13.10
C ARG A 540 10.20 -1.50 -12.66
N ARG A 541 10.68 -2.38 -11.77
CA ARG A 541 9.96 -3.57 -11.30
C ARG A 541 9.18 -3.31 -10.00
N GLY A 542 9.16 -2.05 -9.53
CA GLY A 542 8.59 -1.69 -8.22
C GLY A 542 9.43 -2.18 -7.04
N VAL A 543 10.68 -2.61 -7.27
CA VAL A 543 11.58 -3.05 -6.21
C VAL A 543 12.27 -1.84 -5.58
N LEU A 544 12.37 -1.85 -4.26
CA LEU A 544 13.01 -0.79 -3.50
C LEU A 544 14.53 -0.88 -3.64
N LEU A 545 15.14 0.28 -3.82
CA LEU A 545 16.58 0.43 -3.90
C LEU A 545 17.13 0.91 -2.56
N GLY A 546 18.31 0.41 -2.20
CA GLY A 546 19.05 0.77 -0.98
C GLY A 546 20.54 0.98 -1.26
N ASP A 547 20.88 1.21 -2.53
CA ASP A 547 22.23 1.56 -2.94
C ASP A 547 22.53 3.04 -2.70
N THR A 548 23.78 3.32 -2.38
CA THR A 548 24.31 4.69 -2.33
C THR A 548 25.22 4.90 -3.53
N VAL A 549 24.94 5.92 -4.32
CA VAL A 549 25.60 6.17 -5.60
C VAL A 549 26.11 7.61 -5.64
N LEU A 550 27.34 7.81 -6.08
CA LEU A 550 27.98 9.11 -6.27
C LEU A 550 28.08 9.43 -7.75
N LEU A 551 27.80 10.68 -8.12
CA LEU A 551 28.23 11.28 -9.37
C LEU A 551 29.42 12.18 -9.04
N ARG A 552 30.64 11.81 -9.44
CA ARG A 552 31.85 12.57 -9.09
C ARG A 552 32.32 13.41 -10.29
N PRO A 553 32.75 14.67 -10.08
CA PRO A 553 33.37 15.46 -11.16
C PRO A 553 34.69 14.83 -11.61
N THR A 554 34.94 14.87 -12.92
CA THR A 554 36.21 14.51 -13.56
C THR A 554 36.71 15.68 -14.42
N GLU A 555 37.90 15.56 -15.02
CA GLU A 555 38.41 16.58 -15.96
C GLU A 555 37.52 16.70 -17.21
N GLY A 556 36.96 15.58 -17.69
CA GLY A 556 36.13 15.49 -18.89
C GLY A 556 34.63 15.68 -18.67
N GLY A 557 34.14 15.45 -17.45
CA GLY A 557 32.71 15.54 -17.13
C GLY A 557 32.41 15.01 -15.73
N PHE A 558 31.68 13.90 -15.65
CA PHE A 558 31.39 13.19 -14.41
C PHE A 558 31.56 11.67 -14.55
N ILE A 559 31.65 10.98 -13.42
CA ILE A 559 31.67 9.52 -13.36
C ILE A 559 30.71 9.01 -12.27
N TRP A 560 29.90 8.00 -12.61
CA TRP A 560 29.09 7.26 -11.65
C TRP A 560 29.93 6.24 -10.89
N GLU A 561 29.82 6.26 -9.56
CA GLU A 561 30.49 5.33 -8.66
C GLU A 561 29.50 4.85 -7.60
N ARG A 562 29.39 3.53 -7.42
CA ARG A 562 28.62 2.95 -6.31
C ARG A 562 29.51 2.78 -5.10
N ILE A 563 29.10 3.32 -3.95
CA ILE A 563 29.83 3.11 -2.70
C ILE A 563 29.22 1.94 -1.92
N ASN A 564 30.08 1.07 -1.40
CA ASN A 564 29.67 -0.09 -0.63
C ASN A 564 29.49 0.29 0.84
N VAL A 565 28.29 0.71 1.21
CA VAL A 565 27.96 1.09 2.59
C VAL A 565 27.72 -0.16 3.43
N GLN A 566 28.45 -0.29 4.53
CA GLN A 566 28.37 -1.43 5.45
C GLN A 566 28.29 -0.97 6.92
N PRO A 567 27.30 -1.46 7.70
CA PRO A 567 26.20 -2.32 7.27
C PRO A 567 25.26 -1.64 6.28
N SER A 568 24.54 -2.42 5.47
CA SER A 568 23.66 -1.87 4.42
C SER A 568 22.47 -1.12 5.02
N PRO A 569 22.22 0.13 4.62
CA PRO A 569 21.03 0.88 5.04
C PRO A 569 19.73 0.20 4.60
N VAL A 570 18.62 0.47 5.30
CA VAL A 570 17.31 -0.02 4.89
C VAL A 570 16.90 0.64 3.57
N PRO A 571 16.60 -0.14 2.50
CA PRO A 571 16.11 0.39 1.24
C PRO A 571 14.81 1.15 1.44
N ARG A 572 14.61 2.26 0.73
CA ARG A 572 13.43 3.11 0.91
C ARG A 572 13.25 4.07 -0.25
N TYR A 573 12.02 4.55 -0.42
CA TYR A 573 11.69 5.62 -1.35
C TYR A 573 10.83 6.68 -0.68
N SER A 574 10.72 7.85 -1.31
CA SER A 574 9.99 9.01 -0.79
C SER A 574 10.45 9.48 0.59
N HIS A 575 11.73 9.23 0.89
CA HIS A 575 12.43 9.80 2.03
C HIS A 575 13.02 11.16 1.64
N CYS A 576 13.35 11.97 2.64
CA CYS A 576 14.15 13.18 2.46
C CYS A 576 15.61 12.89 2.80
N ALA A 577 16.54 13.62 2.18
CA ALA A 577 17.97 13.48 2.45
C ALA A 577 18.65 14.84 2.56
N HIS A 578 19.68 14.92 3.41
CA HIS A 578 20.51 16.10 3.59
C HIS A 578 21.96 15.70 3.84
N VAL A 579 22.89 16.43 3.24
CA VAL A 579 24.32 16.29 3.53
C VAL A 579 24.69 17.23 4.67
N CYS A 580 25.25 16.67 5.75
CA CYS A 580 25.75 17.39 6.91
C CYS A 580 27.24 17.06 7.10
N GLY A 581 28.13 17.92 6.58
CA GLY A 581 29.55 17.60 6.48
C GLY A 581 29.76 16.40 5.55
N GLN A 582 30.37 15.33 6.06
CA GLN A 582 30.63 14.08 5.32
C GLN A 582 29.53 13.03 5.49
N LYS A 583 28.41 13.40 6.11
CA LYS A 583 27.33 12.47 6.44
C LYS A 583 26.10 12.76 5.61
N LEU A 584 25.53 11.72 5.01
CA LEU A 584 24.21 11.76 4.40
C LEU A 584 23.18 11.32 5.43
N VAL A 585 22.27 12.22 5.78
CA VAL A 585 21.18 11.96 6.73
C VAL A 585 19.90 11.75 5.94
N LEU A 586 19.29 10.57 6.04
CA LEU A 586 18.00 10.26 5.43
C LEU A 586 16.93 10.22 6.52
N VAL A 587 15.74 10.74 6.22
CA VAL A 587 14.62 10.82 7.15
C VAL A 587 13.35 10.29 6.49
N GLY A 588 12.67 9.38 7.17
CA GLY A 588 11.40 8.81 6.72
C GLY A 588 11.57 7.92 5.49
N GLY A 589 10.53 7.94 4.65
CA GLY A 589 10.37 7.08 3.48
C GLY A 589 9.46 5.90 3.75
N VAL A 590 9.21 5.12 2.70
CA VAL A 590 8.39 3.91 2.76
C VAL A 590 9.27 2.68 2.55
N TRP A 591 9.01 1.68 3.38
CA TRP A 591 9.54 0.32 3.32
C TRP A 591 8.41 -0.67 3.07
N LEU A 592 8.72 -1.87 2.55
CA LEU A 592 7.71 -2.89 2.26
C LEU A 592 7.20 -3.60 3.51
N HIS A 593 8.00 -3.65 4.58
CA HIS A 593 7.60 -4.28 5.83
C HIS A 593 7.29 -3.21 6.89
N SER A 594 6.18 -3.43 7.59
CA SER A 594 5.63 -2.61 8.67
C SER A 594 6.54 -2.52 9.91
N ASP A 595 7.30 -3.59 10.21
CA ASP A 595 8.18 -3.67 11.38
C ASP A 595 9.32 -2.64 11.37
N GLY A 596 9.51 -1.92 10.27
CA GLY A 596 10.57 -0.93 10.11
C GLY A 596 10.15 0.27 9.28
N VAL A 597 9.08 0.98 9.67
CA VAL A 597 8.83 2.33 9.14
C VAL A 597 10.15 3.11 9.26
N PRO A 598 10.80 3.48 8.14
CA PRO A 598 12.16 3.94 8.23
C PRO A 598 12.24 5.24 9.00
N GLY A 599 13.02 5.25 10.08
CA GLY A 599 13.20 6.41 10.94
C GLY A 599 14.23 7.38 10.34
N VAL A 600 15.40 7.43 10.94
CA VAL A 600 16.53 8.22 10.45
C VAL A 600 17.71 7.29 10.18
N VAL A 601 18.40 7.44 9.06
CA VAL A 601 19.69 6.80 8.84
C VAL A 601 20.76 7.83 8.58
N VAL A 602 21.93 7.59 9.16
CA VAL A 602 23.12 8.39 8.93
C VAL A 602 24.13 7.51 8.21
N ILE A 603 24.49 7.89 6.99
CA ILE A 603 25.53 7.26 6.19
C ILE A 603 26.76 8.15 6.21
N ASP A 604 27.87 7.63 6.71
CA ASP A 604 29.16 8.31 6.64
C ASP A 604 29.83 7.99 5.30
N MET A 605 29.99 9.02 4.46
CA MET A 605 30.47 8.86 3.08
C MET A 605 32.00 8.68 3.02
N GLU A 606 32.74 8.99 4.09
CA GLU A 606 34.18 8.75 4.16
C GLU A 606 34.48 7.32 4.63
N THR A 607 33.81 6.87 5.69
CA THR A 607 34.02 5.52 6.23
C THR A 607 33.18 4.45 5.54
N CYS A 608 32.22 4.85 4.69
CA CYS A 608 31.22 3.98 4.09
C CYS A 608 30.45 3.16 5.13
N SER A 609 30.16 3.77 6.29
CA SER A 609 29.39 3.14 7.36
C SER A 609 27.97 3.70 7.42
N SER A 610 27.03 2.96 8.02
CA SER A 610 25.70 3.48 8.30
C SER A 610 25.16 3.06 9.65
N VAL A 611 24.26 3.88 10.20
CA VAL A 611 23.51 3.59 11.42
C VAL A 611 22.06 4.08 11.30
N GLU A 612 21.12 3.20 11.62
CA GLU A 612 19.68 3.43 11.64
C GLU A 612 19.22 3.82 13.05
N PHE A 613 18.31 4.78 13.14
CA PHE A 613 17.69 5.25 14.37
C PHE A 613 16.18 5.16 14.24
N SER A 614 15.53 4.53 15.22
CA SER A 614 14.08 4.54 15.34
C SER A 614 13.58 5.89 15.83
N LEU A 615 12.37 6.29 15.40
CA LEU A 615 11.70 7.50 15.87
C LEU A 615 10.62 7.11 16.89
N ASN A 616 10.67 7.73 18.07
CA ASN A 616 9.57 7.66 19.02
C ASN A 616 8.46 8.62 18.59
N THR A 617 7.37 8.06 18.07
CA THR A 617 6.20 8.80 17.60
C THR A 617 5.04 8.79 18.58
N VAL A 618 5.21 8.25 19.79
CA VAL A 618 4.12 8.10 20.79
C VAL A 618 3.57 9.46 21.24
N SER A 619 4.43 10.48 21.31
CA SER A 619 4.05 11.85 21.67
C SER A 619 3.44 12.66 20.52
N CYS A 620 3.45 12.14 19.30
CA CYS A 620 2.90 12.83 18.14
C CYS A 620 1.39 12.56 18.04
N ASN A 621 0.58 13.58 18.32
CA ASN A 621 -0.84 13.54 17.98
C ASN A 621 -0.97 13.65 16.45
N PHE A 622 -1.38 12.56 15.78
CA PHE A 622 -1.64 12.52 14.34
C PHE A 622 -3.10 12.81 14.03
#